data_AF-A0A4Y7U6I0-F1
#
_entry.id   AF-A0A4Y7U6I0-F1
#
_cell.length_a   1.000
_cell.length_b   1.000
_cell.length_c   1.000
_cell.angle_alpha   90.00
_cell.angle_beta   90.00
_cell.angle_gamma   90.00
#
_symmetry.space_group_name_H-M   'P 1'
#
loop_
_entity.id
_entity.type
_entity.pdbx_description
1 polymer ?
#
loop_
_entity_poly.entity_id
_entity_poly.type
_entity_poly.pdbx_seq_one_letter_code
_entity_poly.pdbx_strand_id
1 'polypeptide(L)'
;GSDKIKSDLSVFYEDLIFNYLGDFDTSFSREKENKVSLAFEAAGPNIATDNVNPYKISIDSIIMDGSLYLDWNYDAKLYKKETIQTLADNYIAALEDILSHSTKIFNQDEIQTKDQDFEIISL
;
A
#
# COMPACT_ATOMS: atom_id res chain seq x y z
N GLY A 1 25.01 21.10 -12.78
CA GLY A 1 24.20 20.48 -13.84
C GLY A 1 23.38 19.32 -13.28
N SER A 2 24.05 18.29 -12.77
CA SER A 2 23.40 17.14 -12.11
C SER A 2 22.80 17.47 -10.74
N ASP A 3 23.39 18.39 -9.97
CA ASP A 3 22.96 18.64 -8.57
C ASP A 3 21.62 19.39 -8.49
N LYS A 4 21.35 20.25 -9.48
CA LYS A 4 20.07 20.96 -9.59
C LYS A 4 18.91 20.01 -9.92
N ILE A 5 19.16 19.02 -10.79
CA ILE A 5 18.18 18.00 -11.16
C ILE A 5 17.90 17.08 -9.95
N LYS A 6 18.92 16.67 -9.20
CA LYS A 6 18.74 15.90 -7.95
C LYS A 6 17.97 16.69 -6.88
N SER A 7 18.17 18.00 -6.80
CA SER A 7 17.43 18.89 -5.91
C SER A 7 15.98 19.10 -6.35
N ASP A 8 15.70 19.22 -7.64
CA ASP A 8 14.35 19.41 -8.17
C ASP A 8 13.53 18.10 -8.22
N LEU A 9 14.21 16.94 -8.29
CA LEU A 9 13.62 15.61 -8.09
C LEU A 9 13.58 15.18 -6.62
N SER A 10 14.21 15.95 -5.72
CA SER A 10 14.08 15.78 -4.27
C SER A 10 12.73 16.33 -3.83
N VAL A 11 11.66 15.67 -4.24
CA VAL A 11 10.42 15.76 -3.49
C VAL A 11 10.73 15.21 -2.10
N PHE A 12 10.65 16.08 -1.10
CA PHE A 12 10.80 15.72 0.31
C PHE A 12 9.64 14.79 0.70
N TYR A 13 9.74 13.51 0.34
CA TYR A 13 8.85 12.45 0.81
C TYR A 13 9.19 12.04 2.26
N GLU A 14 9.95 12.85 3.00
CA GLU A 14 10.54 12.49 4.30
C GLU A 14 9.51 12.13 5.38
N ASP A 15 8.24 12.50 5.22
CA ASP A 15 7.23 12.29 6.25
C ASP A 15 6.56 10.92 6.19
N LEU A 16 6.19 10.45 4.99
CA LEU A 16 5.48 9.19 4.84
C LEU A 16 5.67 8.61 3.44
N ILE A 17 6.00 7.32 3.39
CA ILE A 17 5.92 6.52 2.18
C ILE A 17 4.87 5.41 2.35
N PHE A 18 4.10 5.20 1.29
CA PHE A 18 3.18 4.08 1.17
C PHE A 18 3.58 3.26 -0.05
N ASN A 19 3.81 1.98 0.16
CA ASN A 19 4.25 1.05 -0.87
C ASN A 19 3.21 -0.06 -1.02
N TYR A 20 2.65 -0.20 -2.22
CA TYR A 20 1.76 -1.30 -2.58
C TYR A 20 2.52 -2.32 -3.40
N LEU A 21 2.87 -3.42 -2.75
CA LEU A 21 3.64 -4.52 -3.32
C LEU A 21 2.82 -5.36 -4.32
N GLY A 22 1.51 -5.14 -4.36
CA GLY A 22 0.59 -5.80 -5.26
C GLY A 22 -0.19 -6.94 -4.60
N ASP A 23 -0.80 -7.74 -5.47
CA ASP A 23 -1.59 -8.90 -5.10
C ASP A 23 -0.80 -10.18 -5.37
N PHE A 24 -0.38 -10.82 -4.28
CA PHE A 24 0.39 -12.06 -4.37
C PHE A 24 -0.50 -13.25 -4.77
N ASP A 25 -1.79 -13.26 -4.47
CA ASP A 25 -2.68 -14.37 -4.85
C ASP A 25 -2.85 -14.49 -6.36
N THR A 26 -2.90 -13.34 -7.04
CA THR A 26 -2.99 -13.26 -8.51
C THR A 26 -1.63 -13.52 -9.16
N SER A 27 -0.54 -13.05 -8.56
CA SER A 27 0.83 -13.25 -9.04
C SER A 27 1.31 -14.70 -8.90
N PHE A 28 0.84 -15.41 -7.88
CA PHE A 28 1.06 -16.85 -7.66
C PHE A 28 -0.15 -17.68 -8.07
N SER A 29 -0.94 -17.20 -9.05
CA SER A 29 -2.12 -17.90 -9.53
C SER A 29 -1.85 -19.40 -9.73
N ARG A 30 -2.83 -20.16 -9.25
CA ARG A 30 -2.85 -21.59 -8.87
C ARG A 30 -2.57 -22.55 -10.04
N GLU A 31 -1.52 -22.35 -10.82
CA GLU A 31 -0.97 -23.44 -11.60
C GLU A 31 -0.19 -24.35 -10.65
N LYS A 32 -0.41 -25.66 -10.79
CA LYS A 32 -0.01 -26.74 -9.88
C LYS A 32 1.51 -26.89 -9.64
N GLU A 33 2.33 -25.89 -9.97
CA GLU A 33 3.79 -25.94 -9.94
C GLU A 33 4.47 -24.78 -9.19
N ASN A 34 3.78 -24.08 -8.30
CA ASN A 34 4.44 -23.08 -7.45
C ASN A 34 5.30 -23.78 -6.39
N LYS A 35 6.63 -23.81 -6.62
CA LYS A 35 7.64 -24.39 -5.72
C LYS A 35 8.00 -23.49 -4.53
N VAL A 36 7.29 -22.38 -4.37
CA VAL A 36 7.55 -21.36 -3.34
C VAL A 36 6.23 -21.08 -2.61
N SER A 37 6.29 -21.07 -1.28
CA SER A 37 5.19 -20.76 -0.38
C SER A 37 5.62 -19.73 0.65
N LEU A 38 4.67 -19.02 1.25
CA LEU A 38 4.95 -18.14 2.37
C LEU A 38 5.56 -18.92 3.53
N ALA A 39 6.61 -18.36 4.13
CA ALA A 39 7.21 -18.89 5.35
C ALA A 39 6.47 -18.29 6.55
N PHE A 40 6.01 -19.15 7.47
CA PHE A 40 5.36 -18.72 8.71
C PHE A 40 6.37 -18.37 9.82
N GLU A 41 7.65 -18.66 9.61
CA GLU A 41 8.71 -18.22 10.51
C GLU A 41 9.01 -16.73 10.31
N ALA A 42 9.45 -16.06 11.37
CA ALA A 42 9.82 -14.66 11.27
C ALA A 42 11.04 -14.53 10.35
N ALA A 43 10.92 -13.74 9.28
CA ALA A 43 12.04 -13.39 8.38
C ALA A 43 13.16 -12.59 9.09
N GLY A 44 12.95 -12.24 10.36
CA GLY A 44 13.73 -11.24 11.07
C GLY A 44 13.29 -9.82 10.67
N PRO A 45 14.03 -8.80 11.11
CA PRO A 45 13.77 -7.43 10.69
C PRO A 45 13.96 -7.30 9.17
N ASN A 46 12.95 -6.78 8.47
CA ASN A 46 13.04 -6.44 7.04
C ASN A 46 14.11 -5.37 6.77
N ILE A 47 14.51 -4.64 7.81
CA ILE A 47 15.44 -3.52 7.77
C ILE A 47 16.53 -3.74 8.81
N ALA A 48 17.79 -3.58 8.41
CA ALA A 48 18.91 -3.66 9.34
C ALA A 48 18.79 -2.58 10.43
N THR A 49 19.19 -2.90 11.67
CA THR A 49 19.04 -1.99 12.82
C THR A 49 19.79 -0.68 12.69
N ASP A 50 20.79 -0.63 11.81
CA ASP A 50 21.61 0.53 11.47
C ASP A 50 21.13 1.28 10.21
N ASN A 51 20.13 0.75 9.51
CA ASN A 51 19.57 1.42 8.35
C ASN A 51 18.68 2.58 8.82
N VAL A 52 19.13 3.80 8.55
CA VAL A 52 18.36 5.01 8.80
C VAL A 52 17.25 5.04 7.76
N ASN A 53 16.01 4.73 8.16
CA ASN A 53 14.85 4.93 7.31
C ASN A 53 14.81 6.43 6.91
N PRO A 54 14.92 6.77 5.61
CA PRO A 54 14.86 8.17 5.17
C PRO A 54 13.47 8.78 5.40
N TYR A 55 12.48 7.96 5.75
CA TYR A 55 11.10 8.35 6.01
C TYR A 55 10.75 8.23 7.49
N LYS A 56 9.96 9.19 7.99
CA LYS A 56 9.43 9.19 9.35
C LYS A 56 8.45 8.04 9.60
N ILE A 57 7.64 7.70 8.60
CA ILE A 57 6.73 6.55 8.57
C ILE A 57 6.84 5.87 7.20
N SER A 58 6.86 4.53 7.18
CA SER A 58 6.77 3.70 5.98
C SER A 58 5.66 2.68 6.17
N ILE A 59 4.83 2.49 5.16
CA ILE A 59 3.75 1.51 5.15
C ILE A 59 3.95 0.61 3.94
N ASP A 60 4.26 -0.66 4.17
CA ASP A 60 4.31 -1.67 3.12
C ASP A 60 2.99 -2.45 3.12
N SER A 61 2.40 -2.63 1.95
CA SER A 61 1.08 -3.23 1.79
C SER A 61 1.05 -4.31 0.72
N ILE A 62 0.32 -5.39 0.97
CA ILE A 62 0.24 -6.56 0.10
C ILE A 62 -1.10 -7.28 0.27
N ILE A 63 -1.67 -7.81 -0.81
CA ILE A 63 -2.79 -8.75 -0.73
C ILE A 63 -2.24 -10.18 -0.71
N MET A 64 -2.60 -10.94 0.32
CA MET A 64 -2.33 -12.38 0.44
C MET A 64 -3.56 -13.08 1.02
N ASP A 65 -3.88 -14.28 0.54
CA ASP A 65 -5.05 -15.06 0.99
C ASP A 65 -6.37 -14.23 1.05
N GLY A 66 -6.57 -13.35 0.07
CA GLY A 66 -7.72 -12.47 -0.07
C GLY A 66 -7.80 -11.34 0.94
N SER A 67 -6.74 -11.10 1.72
CA SER A 67 -6.69 -10.11 2.79
C SER A 67 -5.60 -9.07 2.56
N LEU A 68 -5.87 -7.81 2.88
CA LEU A 68 -4.88 -6.73 2.88
C LEU A 68 -4.05 -6.78 4.15
N TYR A 69 -2.74 -6.96 3.98
CA TYR A 69 -1.76 -6.85 5.06
C TYR A 69 -1.04 -5.51 4.95
N LEU A 70 -0.82 -4.88 6.10
CA LEU A 70 -0.12 -3.60 6.25
C LEU A 70 0.99 -3.75 7.29
N ASP A 71 2.23 -3.52 6.90
CA ASP A 71 3.38 -3.42 7.80
C ASP A 71 3.74 -1.95 8.02
N TRP A 72 3.75 -1.54 9.29
CA TRP A 72 3.97 -0.14 9.69
C TRP A 72 5.35 -0.01 10.33
N ASN A 73 6.23 0.73 9.67
CA ASN A 73 7.55 1.05 10.20
C ASN A 73 7.68 2.56 10.44
N TYR A 74 8.36 2.96 11.51
CA TYR A 74 8.42 4.37 11.91
C TYR A 74 9.66 4.66 12.77
N ASP A 75 10.08 5.93 12.81
CA ASP A 75 11.13 6.36 13.73
C ASP A 75 10.60 6.43 15.18
N ALA A 76 11.03 5.47 16.01
CA ALA A 76 10.66 5.40 17.42
C ALA A 76 11.17 6.58 18.28
N LYS A 77 12.10 7.40 17.76
CA LYS A 77 12.49 8.67 18.41
C LYS A 77 11.48 9.78 18.18
N LEU A 78 10.71 9.70 17.10
CA LEU A 78 9.72 10.71 16.70
C LEU A 78 8.30 10.32 17.10
N TYR A 79 7.95 9.03 17.05
CA TYR A 79 6.61 8.55 17.33
C TYR A 79 6.57 7.48 18.42
N LYS A 80 5.53 7.55 19.24
CA LYS A 80 5.19 6.48 20.17
C LYS A 80 4.38 5.41 19.46
N LYS A 81 4.52 4.16 19.92
CA LYS A 81 3.77 3.03 19.38
C LYS A 81 2.26 3.27 19.40
N GLU A 82 1.75 3.87 20.47
CA GLU A 82 0.32 4.13 20.64
C GLU A 82 -0.22 5.10 19.59
N THR A 83 0.59 6.09 19.20
CA THR A 83 0.24 7.05 18.13
C THR A 83 0.12 6.35 16.78
N ILE A 84 1.08 5.48 16.45
CA ILE A 84 1.07 4.73 15.18
C ILE A 84 -0.05 3.70 15.16
N GLN A 85 -0.32 3.05 16.29
CA GLN A 85 -1.48 2.15 16.41
C GLN A 85 -2.79 2.89 16.17
N THR A 86 -2.96 4.07 16.76
CA THR A 86 -4.17 4.89 16.57
C THR A 86 -4.33 5.30 15.10
N LEU A 87 -3.22 5.62 14.42
CA LEU A 87 -3.21 5.94 12.99
C LEU A 87 -3.59 4.72 12.15
N ALA A 88 -3.06 3.54 12.46
CA ALA A 88 -3.38 2.28 11.77
C ALA A 88 -4.86 1.92 11.93
N ASP A 89 -5.42 2.05 13.14
CA ASP A 89 -6.82 1.75 13.42
C ASP A 89 -7.75 2.71 12.65
N ASN A 90 -7.42 4.01 12.64
CA ASN A 90 -8.16 5.01 11.86
C ASN A 90 -8.07 4.77 10.36
N TYR A 91 -6.92 4.29 9.86
CA TYR A 91 -6.73 3.96 8.47
C TYR A 91 -7.64 2.80 8.04
N ILE A 92 -7.72 1.73 8.84
CA ILE A 92 -8.63 0.61 8.59
C ILE A 92 -10.08 1.08 8.61
N ALA A 93 -10.49 1.86 9.62
CA ALA A 93 -11.86 2.40 9.70
C ALA A 93 -12.22 3.25 8.47
N ALA A 94 -11.28 4.05 7.96
CA ALA A 94 -11.48 4.84 6.75
C ALA A 94 -11.65 3.96 5.50
N LEU A 95 -10.87 2.88 5.37
CA LEU A 95 -11.04 1.91 4.28
C LEU A 95 -12.40 1.20 4.35
N GLU A 96 -12.83 0.79 5.54
CA GLU A 96 -14.15 0.18 5.75
C GLU A 96 -15.30 1.13 5.40
N ASP A 97 -15.18 2.42 5.76
CA ASP A 97 -16.17 3.43 5.39
C ASP A 97 -16.23 3.68 3.87
N ILE A 98 -15.07 3.72 3.21
CA ILE A 98 -14.99 3.80 1.74
C ILE A 98 -15.70 2.59 1.11
N LEU A 99 -15.41 1.36 1.56
CA LEU A 99 -16.05 0.15 1.03
C LEU A 99 -17.58 0.14 1.27
N SER A 100 -18.01 0.61 2.45
CA SER A 100 -19.44 0.77 2.79
C SER A 100 -20.14 1.79 1.90
N HIS A 101 -19.47 2.90 1.56
CA HIS A 101 -20.00 3.90 0.63
C HIS A 101 -19.97 3.42 -0.82
N SER A 102 -18.90 2.77 -1.27
CA SER A 102 -18.79 2.22 -2.63
C SER A 102 -19.88 1.19 -2.90
N THR A 103 -20.16 0.29 -1.96
CA THR A 103 -21.27 -0.68 -2.11
C THR A 103 -22.64 -0.01 -2.15
N LYS A 104 -22.84 1.14 -1.47
CA LYS A 104 -24.07 1.94 -1.62
C LYS A 104 -24.18 2.60 -2.99
N ILE A 105 -23.07 3.09 -3.55
CA ILE A 105 -23.02 3.68 -4.89
C ILE A 105 -23.34 2.60 -5.94
N PHE A 106 -22.69 1.44 -5.87
CA PHE A 106 -22.95 0.33 -6.80
C PHE A 106 -24.37 -0.27 -6.65
N ASN A 107 -24.99 -0.18 -5.47
CA ASN A 107 -26.36 -0.63 -5.24
C ASN A 107 -27.43 0.45 -5.51
N GLN A 108 -27.03 1.69 -5.82
CA GLN A 108 -27.95 2.77 -6.22
C GLN A 108 -28.01 2.98 -7.74
N ASP A 109 -27.17 2.29 -8.51
CA ASP A 109 -27.12 2.43 -9.95
C ASP A 109 -27.70 1.22 -10.69
N GLU A 110 -29.04 1.13 -10.74
CA GLU A 110 -29.66 0.99 -12.06
C GLU A 110 -29.46 2.31 -12.83
N ILE A 111 -28.20 2.67 -13.13
CA ILE A 111 -27.91 3.72 -14.11
C ILE A 111 -27.67 3.03 -15.44
N GLN A 112 -28.72 3.13 -16.25
CA GLN A 112 -28.75 2.88 -17.68
C GLN A 112 -27.68 3.76 -18.37
N THR A 113 -26.45 3.25 -18.53
CA THR A 113 -25.43 3.90 -19.37
C THR A 113 -25.50 3.33 -20.78
N LYS A 114 -26.20 4.08 -21.62
CA LYS A 114 -26.14 4.01 -23.08
C LYS A 114 -24.76 4.51 -23.52
N ASP A 115 -24.11 3.74 -24.39
CA ASP A 115 -22.89 4.01 -25.16
C ASP A 115 -22.29 5.43 -25.03
N GLN A 116 -21.08 5.52 -24.50
CA GLN A 116 -20.08 6.47 -25.02
C GLN A 116 -18.70 5.82 -25.05
N ASP A 117 -18.22 5.70 -26.28
CA ASP A 117 -16.91 5.23 -26.70
C ASP A 117 -15.78 6.02 -26.02
N PHE A 118 -14.86 5.32 -25.35
CA PHE A 118 -13.55 5.87 -25.03
C PHE A 118 -12.52 5.26 -25.98
N GLU A 119 -12.24 5.96 -27.09
CA GLU A 119 -11.02 5.71 -27.85
C GLU A 119 -9.80 6.23 -27.07
N ILE A 120 -8.89 5.32 -26.71
CA ILE A 120 -7.56 5.69 -26.22
C ILE A 120 -6.66 5.88 -27.45
N ILE A 121 -6.37 7.14 -27.78
CA ILE A 121 -5.30 7.48 -28.74
C ILE A 121 -4.00 7.64 -27.96
N SER A 122 -3.01 6.80 -28.24
CA SER A 122 -1.63 7.00 -27.79
C SER A 122 -0.87 7.85 -28.81
N LEU A 123 -0.20 8.90 -28.35
CA LEU A 123 0.89 9.58 -29.09
C LEU A 123 2.23 9.18 -28.48
#